data_AF-A0A931VH09-F1
#
_entry.id   AF-A0A931VH09-F1
#
_cell.length_a   1.000
_cell.length_b   1.000
_cell.length_c   1.000
_cell.angle_alpha   90.00
_cell.angle_beta   90.00
_cell.angle_gamma   90.00
#
_symmetry.space_group_name_H-M   'P 1'
#
loop_
_entity.id
_entity.type
_entity.pdbx_description
1 polymer ?
#
loop_
_entity_poly.entity_id
_entity_poly.type
_entity_poly.pdbx_seq_one_letter_code
_entity_poly.pdbx_strand_id
1 'polypeptide(L)'
;MEQEGKYIYCIIHGAEPIDFGTVGIGECGSRVYTIYFEDLSAVVSDSPVKRYSVSRENLISHERAIEEVMKTRTVLPVRFATIAEGEDKVKKILEKEYSRFVDLLKDMEGKKELGLKAVFKEDIVYKEILANNDGIRMKKEKMAKDAKTVRYQELIELGRLVETALIEEKTRYKDDILNVLEPLALGVKVNNT
;
A
#
# COMPACT_ATOMS: atom_id res chain seq x y z
N MET A 1 4.03 -36.32 -5.41
CA MET A 1 5.01 -35.27 -5.77
C MET A 1 4.25 -33.96 -5.76
N GLU A 2 4.66 -33.01 -4.93
CA GLU A 2 4.08 -31.66 -5.01
C GLU A 2 4.44 -31.08 -6.38
N GLN A 3 3.46 -30.50 -7.06
CA GLN A 3 3.67 -29.93 -8.39
C GLN A 3 4.61 -28.72 -8.26
N GLU A 4 5.64 -28.68 -9.10
CA GLU A 4 6.63 -27.61 -9.10
C GLU A 4 6.04 -26.36 -9.77
N GLY A 5 5.87 -25.31 -8.97
CA GLY A 5 5.33 -24.03 -9.39
C GLY A 5 6.40 -22.93 -9.42
N LYS A 6 6.02 -21.80 -9.98
CA LYS A 6 6.84 -20.58 -10.02
C LYS A 6 6.11 -19.50 -9.25
N TYR A 7 6.70 -19.05 -8.14
CA TYR A 7 6.20 -17.91 -7.40
C TYR A 7 6.62 -16.64 -8.12
N ILE A 8 5.68 -15.78 -8.50
CA ILE A 8 5.93 -14.54 -9.25
C ILE A 8 5.95 -13.36 -8.28
N TYR A 9 7.02 -12.56 -8.35
CA TYR A 9 7.20 -11.37 -7.50
C TYR A 9 6.83 -10.08 -8.23
N CYS A 10 7.37 -9.90 -9.44
CA CYS A 10 7.14 -8.73 -10.26
C CYS A 10 7.44 -9.02 -11.74
N ILE A 11 7.00 -8.11 -12.61
CA ILE A 11 7.34 -8.08 -14.03
C ILE A 11 8.29 -6.91 -14.29
N ILE A 12 9.30 -7.12 -15.14
CA ILE A 12 10.31 -6.13 -15.54
C ILE A 12 10.54 -6.16 -17.05
N HIS A 13 11.13 -5.11 -17.60
CA HIS A 13 11.75 -5.18 -18.94
C HIS A 13 13.06 -5.96 -18.88
N GLY A 14 13.26 -6.86 -19.83
CA GLY A 14 14.46 -7.66 -20.00
C GLY A 14 14.23 -8.91 -20.83
N ALA A 15 15.14 -9.19 -21.75
CA ALA A 15 15.16 -10.39 -22.59
C ALA A 15 16.28 -11.38 -22.16
N GLU A 16 16.81 -11.21 -20.95
CA GLU A 16 18.00 -11.92 -20.48
C GLU A 16 17.73 -12.68 -19.17
N PRO A 17 18.34 -13.87 -18.98
CA PRO A 17 18.37 -14.55 -17.69
C PRO A 17 19.16 -13.71 -16.68
N ILE A 18 18.51 -13.29 -15.60
CA ILE A 18 19.09 -12.55 -14.48
C ILE A 18 18.86 -13.35 -13.22
N ASP A 19 19.87 -13.39 -12.35
CA ASP A 19 19.82 -13.97 -11.02
C ASP A 19 19.92 -12.84 -9.98
N PHE A 20 18.94 -12.77 -9.09
CA PHE A 20 18.87 -11.80 -7.99
C PHE A 20 19.31 -12.40 -6.65
N GLY A 21 19.83 -13.63 -6.66
CA GLY A 21 20.31 -14.32 -5.47
C GLY A 21 19.19 -14.89 -4.59
N THR A 22 19.55 -15.23 -3.35
CA THR A 22 18.67 -15.90 -2.39
C THR A 22 17.88 -14.89 -1.56
N VAL A 23 16.96 -14.17 -2.22
CA VAL A 23 16.12 -13.12 -1.61
C VAL A 23 14.63 -13.46 -1.60
N GLY A 24 14.24 -14.63 -2.11
CA GLY A 24 12.85 -15.04 -2.26
C GLY A 24 12.20 -15.53 -0.96
N ILE A 25 10.92 -15.87 -1.04
CA ILE A 25 10.13 -16.38 0.09
C ILE A 25 10.56 -17.79 0.48
N GLY A 26 10.73 -17.99 1.79
CA GLY A 26 11.12 -19.23 2.45
C GLY A 26 12.11 -18.94 3.58
N GLU A 27 12.21 -19.84 4.57
CA GLU A 27 13.07 -19.65 5.76
C GLU A 27 14.56 -19.42 5.40
N CYS A 28 15.03 -19.97 4.28
CA CYS A 28 16.43 -19.84 3.83
C CYS A 28 16.62 -18.85 2.67
N GLY A 29 15.57 -18.19 2.20
CA GLY A 29 15.62 -17.37 0.98
C GLY A 29 15.71 -18.22 -0.29
N SER A 30 14.64 -18.30 -1.07
CA SER A 30 14.68 -19.01 -2.36
C SER A 30 15.48 -18.22 -3.39
N ARG A 31 16.16 -18.92 -4.31
CA ARG A 31 16.83 -18.28 -5.45
C ARG A 31 15.80 -17.58 -6.34
N VAL A 32 16.02 -16.30 -6.59
CA VAL A 32 15.14 -15.46 -7.41
C VAL A 32 15.81 -15.21 -8.76
N TYR A 33 15.11 -15.50 -9.85
CA TYR A 33 15.64 -15.41 -11.20
C TYR A 33 14.56 -15.00 -12.21
N THR A 34 14.93 -14.71 -13.45
CA THR A 34 13.96 -14.32 -14.49
C THR A 34 13.53 -15.47 -15.40
N ILE A 35 12.25 -15.45 -15.76
CA ILE A 35 11.71 -16.17 -16.93
C ILE A 35 11.25 -15.11 -17.91
N TYR A 36 11.83 -15.10 -19.11
CA TYR A 36 11.56 -14.08 -20.12
C TYR A 36 10.66 -14.58 -21.25
N PHE A 37 9.95 -13.63 -21.85
CA PHE A 37 9.22 -13.75 -23.10
C PHE A 37 9.42 -12.42 -23.85
N GLU A 38 10.05 -12.50 -25.04
CA GLU A 38 10.49 -11.31 -25.78
C GLU A 38 11.34 -10.37 -24.90
N ASP A 39 10.95 -9.11 -24.74
CA ASP A 39 11.60 -8.10 -23.91
C ASP A 39 10.94 -7.91 -22.53
N LEU A 40 10.06 -8.82 -22.12
CA LEU A 40 9.50 -8.88 -20.77
C LEU A 40 10.05 -10.06 -19.99
N SER A 41 10.26 -9.84 -18.69
CA SER A 41 10.69 -10.87 -17.75
C SER A 41 9.81 -10.89 -16.52
N ALA A 42 9.35 -12.07 -16.13
CA ALA A 42 8.80 -12.31 -14.81
C ALA A 42 9.93 -12.69 -13.85
N VAL A 43 10.03 -12.00 -12.72
CA VAL A 43 10.93 -12.35 -11.63
C VAL A 43 10.25 -13.39 -10.75
N VAL A 44 10.87 -14.56 -10.62
CA VAL A 44 10.28 -15.73 -9.98
C VAL A 44 11.24 -16.45 -9.05
N SER A 45 10.71 -17.33 -8.20
CA SER A 45 11.47 -18.37 -7.53
C SER A 45 10.74 -19.71 -7.61
N ASP A 46 11.49 -20.80 -7.46
CA ASP A 46 10.90 -22.12 -7.33
C ASP A 46 10.05 -22.22 -6.06
N SER A 47 8.86 -22.80 -6.20
CA SER A 47 7.90 -22.91 -5.11
C SER A 47 6.97 -24.09 -5.39
N PRO A 48 6.61 -24.92 -4.40
CA PRO A 48 5.50 -25.84 -4.58
C PRO A 48 4.21 -25.07 -4.90
N VAL A 49 3.32 -25.67 -5.70
CA VAL A 49 1.98 -25.13 -5.93
C VAL A 49 1.14 -25.33 -4.66
N LYS A 50 1.32 -24.46 -3.68
CA LYS A 50 0.62 -24.47 -2.39
C LYS A 50 0.07 -23.11 -2.03
N ARG A 51 -0.89 -23.08 -1.11
CA ARG A 51 -1.32 -21.82 -0.49
C ARG A 51 -0.28 -21.38 0.53
N TYR A 52 0.26 -20.19 0.35
CA TYR A 52 1.09 -19.53 1.35
C TYR A 52 0.20 -18.90 2.41
N SER A 53 0.57 -19.06 3.68
CA SER A 53 -0.05 -18.30 4.76
C SER A 53 0.31 -16.83 4.61
N VAL A 54 -0.67 -15.95 4.84
CA VAL A 54 -0.46 -14.50 4.90
C VAL A 54 0.16 -14.16 6.26
N SER A 55 1.41 -14.59 6.46
CA SER A 55 2.21 -14.24 7.63
C SER A 55 2.98 -12.95 7.38
N ARG A 56 3.26 -12.21 8.46
CA ARG A 56 4.09 -10.99 8.39
C ARG A 56 5.46 -11.27 7.77
N GLU A 57 6.05 -12.42 8.11
CA GLU A 57 7.34 -12.85 7.58
C GLU A 57 7.28 -13.05 6.06
N ASN A 58 6.29 -13.80 5.56
CA ASN A 58 6.16 -14.03 4.12
C ASN A 58 5.92 -12.74 3.33
N LEU A 59 5.12 -11.82 3.88
CA LEU A 59 4.87 -10.52 3.25
C LEU A 59 6.15 -9.68 3.17
N ILE A 60 6.93 -9.64 4.25
CA ILE A 60 8.22 -8.92 4.27
C ILE A 60 9.20 -9.55 3.27
N SER A 61 9.27 -10.88 3.18
CA SER A 61 10.16 -11.55 2.22
C SER A 61 9.73 -11.31 0.77
N HIS A 62 8.42 -11.29 0.48
CA HIS A 62 7.88 -10.90 -0.82
C HIS A 62 8.31 -9.49 -1.21
N GLU A 63 8.13 -8.54 -0.30
CA GLU A 63 8.45 -7.14 -0.50
C GLU A 63 9.96 -6.93 -0.69
N ARG A 64 10.79 -7.55 0.14
CA ARG A 64 12.26 -7.50 0.03
C ARG A 64 12.76 -8.00 -1.32
N ALA A 65 12.21 -9.09 -1.84
CA ALA A 65 12.59 -9.60 -3.16
C ALA A 65 12.30 -8.57 -4.26
N ILE A 66 11.14 -7.88 -4.18
CA ILE A 66 10.78 -6.82 -5.12
C ILE A 66 11.71 -5.61 -4.96
N GLU A 67 11.99 -5.17 -3.73
CA GLU A 67 12.90 -4.06 -3.44
C GLU A 67 14.32 -4.31 -3.98
N GLU A 68 14.80 -5.55 -3.93
CA GLU A 68 16.11 -5.92 -4.50
C GLU A 68 16.14 -5.68 -6.01
N VAL A 69 15.09 -6.10 -6.72
CA VAL A 69 14.95 -5.88 -8.17
C VAL A 69 14.85 -4.38 -8.48
N MET A 70 14.08 -3.64 -7.67
CA MET A 70 13.87 -2.19 -7.83
C MET A 70 15.16 -1.36 -7.76
N LYS A 71 16.24 -1.88 -7.15
CA LYS A 71 17.54 -1.19 -7.14
C LYS A 71 18.12 -0.97 -8.53
N THR A 72 17.77 -1.83 -9.49
CA THR A 72 18.36 -1.83 -10.83
C THR A 72 17.34 -1.78 -11.97
N ARG A 73 16.06 -2.05 -11.71
CA ARG A 73 15.02 -2.15 -12.74
C ARG A 73 13.73 -1.44 -12.32
N THR A 74 12.97 -0.95 -13.29
CA THR A 74 11.56 -0.59 -13.12
C THR A 74 10.75 -1.88 -12.97
N VAL A 75 9.83 -1.94 -12.00
CA VAL A 75 9.07 -3.15 -11.68
C VAL A 75 7.57 -2.90 -11.72
N LEU A 76 6.81 -3.92 -12.10
CA LEU A 76 5.38 -4.06 -11.82
C LEU A 76 5.18 -5.14 -10.75
N PRO A 77 4.98 -4.77 -9.49
CA PRO A 77 4.74 -5.73 -8.41
C PRO A 77 3.47 -6.54 -8.68
N VAL A 78 3.51 -7.85 -8.49
CA VAL A 78 2.29 -8.66 -8.48
C VAL A 78 1.81 -8.88 -7.04
N ARG A 79 0.55 -9.29 -6.91
CA ARG A 79 -0.04 -9.59 -5.61
C ARG A 79 0.74 -10.71 -4.91
N PHE A 80 0.88 -10.61 -3.60
CA PHE A 80 1.38 -11.70 -2.77
C PHE A 80 0.67 -13.03 -3.09
N ALA A 81 1.46 -14.11 -3.09
CA ALA A 81 1.06 -15.48 -3.38
C ALA A 81 0.54 -15.70 -4.81
N THR A 82 1.09 -14.97 -5.79
CA THR A 82 0.85 -15.25 -7.21
C THR A 82 1.76 -16.40 -7.66
N ILE A 83 1.20 -17.58 -7.90
CA ILE A 83 1.94 -18.79 -8.30
C ILE A 83 1.42 -19.32 -9.62
N ALA A 84 2.33 -19.59 -10.55
CA ALA A 84 2.04 -20.26 -11.81
C ALA A 84 2.46 -21.73 -11.77
N GLU A 85 1.70 -22.61 -12.42
CA GLU A 85 2.01 -24.03 -12.57
C GLU A 85 3.10 -24.23 -13.64
N GLY A 86 4.35 -23.96 -13.27
CA GLY A 86 5.52 -24.13 -14.12
C GLY A 86 5.81 -22.93 -15.03
N GLU A 87 6.94 -23.01 -15.73
CA GLU A 87 7.49 -21.94 -16.57
C GLU A 87 6.61 -21.60 -17.78
N ASP A 88 6.00 -22.59 -18.43
CA ASP A 88 5.13 -22.37 -19.60
C ASP A 88 3.92 -21.49 -19.26
N LYS A 89 3.39 -21.62 -18.04
CA LYS A 89 2.28 -20.78 -17.57
C LYS A 89 2.73 -19.34 -17.32
N VAL A 90 3.95 -19.14 -16.82
CA VAL A 90 4.54 -17.79 -16.67
C VAL A 90 4.67 -17.13 -18.03
N LYS A 91 5.24 -17.83 -19.03
CA LYS A 91 5.39 -17.29 -20.40
C LYS A 91 4.05 -16.95 -21.03
N LYS A 92 3.02 -17.79 -20.86
CA LYS A 92 1.65 -17.50 -21.34
C LYS A 92 1.03 -16.26 -20.69
N ILE A 93 1.33 -15.97 -19.42
CA ILE A 93 0.88 -14.75 -18.76
C ILE A 93 1.56 -13.53 -19.38
N LEU A 94 2.88 -13.59 -19.59
CA LEU A 94 3.66 -12.54 -20.23
C LEU A 94 3.16 -12.28 -21.66
N GLU A 95 2.96 -13.32 -22.45
CA GLU A 95 2.47 -13.24 -23.84
C GLU A 95 1.07 -12.62 -23.90
N LYS A 96 0.13 -13.09 -23.06
CA LYS A 96 -1.26 -12.64 -23.10
C LYS A 96 -1.43 -11.17 -22.71
N GLU A 97 -0.67 -10.71 -21.71
CA GLU A 97 -0.78 -9.35 -21.18
C GLU A 97 0.37 -8.44 -21.68
N TYR A 98 1.11 -8.88 -22.70
CA TYR A 98 2.36 -8.26 -23.17
C TYR A 98 2.24 -6.75 -23.36
N SER A 99 1.35 -6.32 -24.26
CA SER A 99 1.16 -4.88 -24.57
C SER A 99 0.85 -4.07 -23.31
N ARG A 100 0.02 -4.62 -22.41
CA ARG A 100 -0.40 -3.92 -21.19
C ARG A 100 0.76 -3.79 -20.22
N PHE A 101 1.59 -4.82 -20.05
CA PHE A 101 2.76 -4.74 -19.17
C PHE A 101 3.83 -3.79 -19.71
N VAL A 102 4.06 -3.78 -21.03
CA VAL A 102 4.97 -2.82 -21.67
C VAL A 102 4.50 -1.38 -21.41
N ASP A 103 3.22 -1.09 -21.65
CA ASP A 103 2.68 0.27 -21.43
C ASP A 103 2.80 0.69 -19.96
N LEU A 104 2.46 -0.19 -19.02
CA LEU A 104 2.56 0.08 -17.59
C LEU A 104 4.02 0.28 -17.14
N LEU A 105 4.96 -0.53 -17.63
CA LEU A 105 6.38 -0.38 -17.29
C LEU A 105 6.93 0.96 -17.81
N LYS A 106 6.57 1.35 -19.03
CA LYS A 106 6.92 2.65 -19.61
C LYS A 106 6.33 3.81 -18.80
N ASP A 107 5.09 3.69 -18.37
CA ASP A 107 4.44 4.67 -17.51
C ASP A 107 5.15 4.80 -16.16
N MET A 108 5.73 3.73 -15.63
CA MET A 108 6.46 3.74 -14.35
C MET A 108 7.95 4.09 -14.47
N GLU A 109 8.51 4.09 -15.67
CA GLU A 109 9.95 4.31 -15.88
C GLU A 109 10.42 5.66 -15.30
N GLY A 110 11.52 5.59 -14.54
CA GLY A 110 12.14 6.76 -13.89
C GLY A 110 11.35 7.37 -12.73
N LYS A 111 10.25 6.73 -12.30
CA LYS A 111 9.35 7.25 -11.27
C LYS A 111 9.48 6.45 -9.97
N LYS A 112 9.08 7.07 -8.86
CA LYS A 112 8.99 6.43 -7.54
C LYS A 112 7.63 6.70 -6.93
N GLU A 113 7.05 5.66 -6.33
CA GLU A 113 5.86 5.79 -5.51
C GLU A 113 6.26 6.15 -4.07
N LEU A 114 5.55 7.09 -3.45
CA LEU A 114 5.74 7.49 -2.07
C LEU A 114 4.38 7.47 -1.34
N GLY A 115 4.35 6.83 -0.16
CA GLY A 115 3.17 6.80 0.70
C GLY A 115 3.32 7.77 1.88
N LEU A 116 2.35 8.67 2.06
CA LEU A 116 2.27 9.55 3.23
C LEU A 116 1.02 9.23 4.05
N LYS A 117 1.20 8.96 5.34
CA LYS A 117 0.09 8.77 6.30
C LYS A 117 0.24 9.76 7.45
N ALA A 118 -0.70 10.70 7.54
CA ALA A 118 -0.80 11.61 8.68
C ALA A 118 -1.78 11.05 9.71
N VAL A 119 -1.42 11.11 10.99
CA VAL A 119 -2.25 10.63 12.11
C VAL A 119 -2.29 11.69 13.19
N PHE A 120 -3.49 12.07 13.63
CA PHE A 120 -3.64 12.99 14.76
C PHE A 120 -3.26 12.30 16.06
N LYS A 121 -2.63 13.06 16.96
CA LYS A 121 -2.58 12.69 18.37
C LYS A 121 -3.89 13.13 19.01
N GLU A 122 -4.69 12.16 19.46
CA GLU A 122 -6.04 12.40 20.00
C GLU A 122 -6.05 13.50 21.07
N ASP A 123 -5.16 13.42 22.05
CA ASP A 123 -5.08 14.40 23.14
C ASP A 123 -4.80 15.84 22.68
N ILE A 124 -4.16 16.00 21.52
CA ILE A 124 -3.83 17.31 20.96
C ILE A 124 -5.00 17.83 20.15
N VAL A 125 -5.50 17.04 19.21
CA VAL A 125 -6.58 17.47 18.31
C VAL A 125 -7.86 17.79 19.07
N TYR A 126 -8.21 17.03 20.11
CA TYR A 126 -9.39 17.35 20.92
C TYR A 126 -9.23 18.61 21.75
N LYS A 127 -8.00 18.92 22.22
CA LYS A 127 -7.72 20.18 22.92
C LYS A 127 -7.82 21.37 21.95
N GLU A 128 -7.30 21.23 20.74
CA GLU A 128 -7.39 22.25 19.69
C GLU A 128 -8.86 22.50 19.28
N ILE A 129 -9.65 21.43 19.06
CA ILE A 129 -11.09 21.55 18.76
C ILE A 129 -11.82 22.29 19.89
N LEU A 130 -11.54 21.97 21.16
CA LEU A 130 -12.17 22.66 22.30
C LEU A 130 -11.71 24.12 22.44
N ALA A 131 -10.48 24.43 22.06
CA ALA A 131 -9.95 25.79 22.10
C ALA A 131 -10.56 26.67 21.01
N ASN A 132 -10.74 26.11 19.80
CA ASN A 132 -11.14 26.82 18.59
C ASN A 132 -12.66 26.82 18.34
N ASN A 133 -13.43 25.98 19.05
CA ASN A 133 -14.87 25.88 18.86
C ASN A 133 -15.64 26.24 20.15
N ASP A 134 -16.04 27.51 20.24
CA ASP A 134 -16.80 28.06 21.36
C ASP A 134 -18.11 27.31 21.61
N GLY A 135 -18.79 26.88 20.54
CA GLY A 135 -20.05 26.12 20.64
C GLY A 135 -19.87 24.78 21.34
N ILE A 136 -18.84 24.02 20.97
CA ILE A 136 -18.49 22.74 21.61
C ILE A 136 -18.08 22.98 23.07
N ARG A 137 -17.25 24.00 23.33
CA ARG A 137 -16.79 24.35 24.68
C ARG A 137 -17.95 24.70 25.62
N MET A 138 -18.80 25.65 25.22
CA MET A 138 -19.95 26.08 26.02
C MET A 138 -20.92 24.94 26.29
N LYS A 139 -21.14 24.06 25.31
CA LYS A 139 -22.04 22.91 25.46
C LYS A 139 -21.46 21.87 26.43
N LYS A 140 -20.17 21.57 26.34
CA LYS A 140 -19.45 20.71 27.28
C LYS A 140 -19.52 21.27 28.72
N GLU A 141 -19.29 22.57 28.90
CA GLU A 141 -19.34 23.22 30.21
C GLU A 141 -20.75 23.22 30.82
N LYS A 142 -21.79 23.48 30.02
CA LYS A 142 -23.18 23.43 30.46
C LYS A 142 -23.55 22.03 30.97
N MET A 143 -23.15 20.99 30.25
CA MET A 143 -23.39 19.60 30.65
C MET A 143 -22.62 19.20 31.91
N ALA A 144 -21.42 19.74 32.13
CA ALA A 144 -20.65 19.49 33.34
C ALA A 144 -21.31 20.11 34.59
N LYS A 145 -21.97 21.27 34.45
CA LYS A 145 -22.69 21.94 35.55
C LYS A 145 -23.99 21.21 35.92
N ASP A 146 -24.68 20.63 34.93
CA ASP A 146 -25.96 19.93 35.11
C ASP A 146 -25.82 18.40 34.98
N ALA A 147 -24.72 17.82 35.48
CA ALA A 147 -24.35 16.42 35.27
C ALA A 147 -25.42 15.39 35.69
N LYS A 148 -26.32 15.74 36.63
CA LYS A 148 -27.43 14.88 37.08
C LYS A 148 -28.61 14.81 36.10
N THR A 149 -28.69 15.73 35.14
CA THR A 149 -29.83 15.89 34.21
C THR A 149 -29.41 15.75 32.75
N VAL A 150 -28.12 15.49 32.48
CA VAL A 150 -27.60 15.30 31.12
C VAL A 150 -28.37 14.17 30.43
N ARG A 151 -29.09 14.52 29.36
CA ARG A 151 -29.86 13.54 28.58
C ARG A 151 -28.95 12.88 27.55
N TYR A 152 -29.21 11.61 27.26
CA TYR A 152 -28.49 10.84 26.23
C TYR A 152 -28.44 11.56 24.88
N GLN A 153 -29.51 12.28 24.52
CA GLN A 153 -29.58 13.09 23.30
C GLN A 153 -28.54 14.23 23.27
N GLU A 154 -28.24 14.87 24.40
CA GLU A 154 -27.29 15.97 24.49
C GLU A 154 -25.84 15.47 24.30
N LEU A 155 -25.54 14.26 24.79
CA LEU A 155 -24.26 13.57 24.57
C LEU A 155 -24.05 13.22 23.09
N ILE A 156 -25.09 12.69 22.43
CA ILE A 156 -25.04 12.40 20.99
C ILE A 156 -24.77 13.68 20.19
N GLU A 157 -25.48 14.75 20.53
CA GLU A 157 -25.35 15.99 19.78
C GLU A 157 -23.96 16.64 19.97
N LEU A 158 -23.40 16.58 21.19
CA LEU A 158 -22.03 17.01 21.44
C LEU A 158 -21.02 16.15 20.66
N GLY A 159 -21.20 14.82 20.66
CA GLY A 159 -20.36 13.90 19.88
C GLY A 159 -20.36 14.23 18.39
N ARG A 160 -21.55 14.49 17.81
CA ARG A 160 -21.69 14.88 16.39
C ARG A 160 -20.98 16.20 16.06
N LEU A 161 -21.05 17.18 16.96
CA LEU A 161 -20.34 18.45 16.78
C LEU A 161 -18.82 18.25 16.80
N VAL A 162 -18.31 17.43 17.72
CA VAL A 162 -16.88 17.08 17.79
C VAL A 162 -16.44 16.31 16.55
N GLU A 163 -17.23 15.34 16.09
CA GLU A 163 -16.96 14.60 14.85
C GLU A 163 -16.90 15.52 13.63
N THR A 164 -17.84 16.46 13.52
CA THR A 164 -17.88 17.45 12.44
C THR A 164 -16.61 18.31 12.45
N ALA A 165 -16.24 18.85 13.61
CA ALA A 165 -15.01 19.62 13.77
C ALA A 165 -13.76 18.79 13.42
N LEU A 166 -13.72 17.51 13.80
CA LEU A 166 -12.60 16.62 13.46
C LEU A 166 -12.49 16.37 11.94
N ILE A 167 -13.62 16.23 11.24
CA ILE A 167 -13.65 16.08 9.77
C ILE A 167 -13.16 17.37 9.08
N GLU A 168 -13.57 18.53 9.58
CA GLU A 168 -13.12 19.83 9.08
C GLU A 168 -11.60 19.99 9.25
N GLU A 169 -11.08 19.68 10.43
CA GLU A 169 -9.63 19.67 10.72
C GLU A 169 -8.89 18.70 9.80
N LYS A 170 -9.37 17.45 9.66
CA LYS A 170 -8.78 16.45 8.76
C LYS A 170 -8.75 16.95 7.31
N THR A 171 -9.81 17.63 6.88
CA THR A 171 -9.92 18.18 5.53
C THR A 171 -8.91 19.31 5.33
N ARG A 172 -8.81 20.25 6.29
CA ARG A 172 -7.83 21.34 6.22
C ARG A 172 -6.40 20.82 6.12
N TYR A 173 -5.99 19.93 7.02
CA TYR A 173 -4.63 19.37 6.97
C TYR A 173 -4.37 18.55 5.71
N LYS A 174 -5.37 17.82 5.21
CA LYS A 174 -5.28 17.11 3.94
C LYS A 174 -5.04 18.09 2.79
N ASP A 175 -5.82 19.16 2.71
CA ASP A 175 -5.68 20.17 1.66
C ASP A 175 -4.34 20.91 1.76
N ASP A 176 -3.89 21.28 2.96
CA ASP A 176 -2.58 21.90 3.20
C ASP A 176 -1.42 21.00 2.71
N ILE A 177 -1.48 19.70 3.02
CA ILE A 177 -0.49 18.72 2.56
C ILE A 177 -0.51 18.59 1.04
N LEU A 178 -1.70 18.45 0.44
CA LEU A 178 -1.85 18.27 -1.00
C LEU A 178 -1.39 19.51 -1.79
N ASN A 179 -1.73 20.71 -1.32
CA ASN A 179 -1.30 21.97 -1.94
C ASN A 179 0.23 22.08 -2.05
N VAL A 180 0.97 21.48 -1.11
CA VAL A 180 2.45 21.46 -1.13
C VAL A 180 3.00 20.33 -1.99
N LEU A 181 2.38 19.14 -1.95
CA LEU A 181 2.95 17.93 -2.57
C LEU A 181 2.48 17.68 -4.01
N GLU A 182 1.24 18.04 -4.36
CA GLU A 182 0.69 17.83 -5.71
C GLU A 182 1.55 18.48 -6.81
N PRO A 183 2.05 19.73 -6.66
CA PRO A 183 2.90 20.34 -7.69
C PRO A 183 4.25 19.64 -7.90
N LEU A 184 4.69 18.82 -6.94
CA LEU A 184 5.96 18.09 -6.97
C LEU A 184 5.81 16.65 -7.51
N ALA A 185 4.57 16.19 -7.69
CA ALA A 185 4.27 14.82 -8.07
C ALA A 185 3.75 14.73 -9.51
N LEU A 186 4.12 13.66 -10.22
CA LEU A 186 3.56 13.36 -11.54
C LEU A 186 2.13 12.80 -11.48
N GLY A 187 1.73 12.29 -10.32
CA GLY A 187 0.39 11.79 -10.06
C GLY A 187 0.15 11.65 -8.57
N VAL A 188 -1.08 11.91 -8.13
CA VAL A 188 -1.49 11.83 -6.73
C VAL A 188 -2.75 11.00 -6.60
N LYS A 189 -2.79 10.14 -5.59
CA LYS A 189 -3.95 9.34 -5.23
C LYS A 189 -4.24 9.47 -3.75
N VAL A 190 -5.41 10.01 -3.42
CA VAL A 190 -5.89 10.12 -2.05
C VAL A 190 -6.73 8.89 -1.73
N ASN A 191 -6.37 8.17 -0.66
CA ASN A 191 -7.11 7.00 -0.18
C ASN A 191 -8.04 7.39 0.97
N ASN A 192 -9.29 6.93 0.92
CA ASN A 192 -10.22 7.05 2.05
C ASN A 192 -9.75 6.11 3.16
N THR A 193 -9.16 6.68 4.21
CA THR A 193 -8.69 5.96 5.41
C THR A 193 -9.38 6.49 6.65
#